data_AF-A0A1V5YQT5-F1
#
_entry.id   AF-A0A1V5YQT5-F1
#
_cell.length_a   1.000
_cell.length_b   1.000
_cell.length_c   1.000
_cell.angle_alpha   90.00
_cell.angle_beta   90.00
_cell.angle_gamma   90.00
#
_symmetry.space_group_name_H-M   'P 1'
#
loop_
_entity.id
_entity.type
_entity.pdbx_description
1 polymer ?
#
loop_
_entity_poly.entity_id
_entity_poly.type
_entity_poly.pdbx_seq_one_letter_code
_entity_poly.pdbx_strand_id
1 'polypeptide(L)'
;MKHMSWLLVLAMLAASPAFSGWTPVPEMELCPATVDDEGNPVNWPKVNAMSGMPKIHNDEVTKNPWVAKPATFPDVAKEPYDFCGIFDVIYCSLGPAGSLSEDILTFANLVQCMFADINGPVDPAADIPVTPNGVLDSYELAIIAAILNDVNHPLNADVTASFQGYFYEIKNLVMEALFVANPKGDKDLRGTLFGLAPYLGGSLVSVLAGFAVMGDPDTDSALDALLGLLAQIGLEPPENGIASLGTPVPALGPLGDADGDGFTNKQEYNYFVNILEYSPEEFAAAALDPNAVPDTPPVPEVTIGGPTGRIAVGDTVTLSANVSVGSVTDYAWKKNGVILDDEVGAALVLANVQLDDSGVYTAAVTVEYEDGNKALVVDTFEGSFTVTVLEYTVPVGSALGLSIFAGACALAGAMGIRRRK
;
A
#
# COMPACT_ATOMS: atom_id res chain seq x y z
N MET A 1 -6.31 3.56 -51.65
CA MET A 1 -6.93 3.92 -50.35
C MET A 1 -6.39 2.98 -49.27
N LYS A 2 -5.13 3.22 -48.92
CA LYS A 2 -4.38 2.67 -47.78
C LYS A 2 -3.54 3.88 -47.32
N HIS A 3 -3.26 4.02 -46.02
CA HIS A 3 -2.57 5.15 -45.35
C HIS A 3 -3.43 6.28 -44.79
N MET A 4 -4.39 5.98 -43.88
CA MET A 4 -4.98 7.04 -43.05
C MET A 4 -5.38 6.61 -41.62
N SER A 5 -4.74 5.59 -41.04
CA SER A 5 -5.09 5.12 -39.68
C SER A 5 -3.94 5.10 -38.68
N TRP A 6 -2.76 5.62 -39.04
CA TRP A 6 -1.58 5.60 -38.16
C TRP A 6 -1.15 7.00 -37.68
N LEU A 7 -1.82 8.07 -38.14
CA LEU A 7 -1.48 9.45 -37.78
C LEU A 7 -2.27 10.03 -36.60
N LEU A 8 -3.34 9.35 -36.16
CA LEU A 8 -4.14 9.76 -35.00
C LEU A 8 -3.61 9.23 -33.65
N VAL A 9 -2.79 8.17 -33.67
CA VAL A 9 -2.13 7.65 -32.45
C VAL A 9 -0.83 8.40 -32.14
N LEU A 10 -0.19 9.03 -33.15
CA LEU A 10 1.04 9.82 -32.94
C LEU A 10 0.81 11.29 -32.55
N ALA A 11 -0.44 11.78 -32.59
CA ALA A 11 -0.76 13.19 -32.33
C ALA A 11 -1.10 13.51 -30.86
N MET A 12 -1.11 12.52 -29.96
CA MET A 12 -1.24 12.72 -28.50
C MET A 12 0.12 12.79 -27.78
N LEU A 13 1.24 12.90 -28.51
CA LEU A 13 2.59 12.98 -27.93
C LEU A 13 3.23 14.38 -28.03
N ALA A 14 2.45 15.43 -28.30
CA ALA A 14 2.99 16.78 -28.46
C ALA A 14 2.15 17.82 -27.72
N ALA A 15 2.45 17.95 -26.42
CA ALA A 15 2.44 19.15 -25.59
C ALA A 15 1.97 18.80 -24.18
N SER A 16 2.75 17.98 -23.49
CA SER A 16 2.68 17.92 -22.05
C SER A 16 3.85 18.75 -21.50
N PRO A 17 3.63 19.68 -20.54
CA PRO A 17 4.74 20.13 -19.73
C PRO A 17 5.39 18.88 -19.10
N ALA A 18 6.70 18.89 -18.90
CA ALA A 18 7.47 17.72 -18.50
C ALA A 18 6.78 16.92 -17.37
N PHE A 19 6.09 15.83 -17.72
CA PHE A 19 5.58 14.85 -16.76
C PHE A 19 6.77 14.02 -16.32
N SER A 20 7.36 14.37 -15.17
CA SER A 20 8.43 13.59 -14.55
C SER A 20 7.94 12.44 -13.66
N GLY A 21 6.63 12.20 -13.54
CA GLY A 21 6.06 11.09 -12.75
C GLY A 21 6.17 9.71 -13.43
N TRP A 22 6.18 8.66 -12.61
CA TRP A 22 5.92 7.28 -13.03
C TRP A 22 4.44 7.11 -13.38
N THR A 23 4.14 6.29 -14.39
CA THR A 23 2.74 5.95 -14.70
C THR A 23 2.46 4.61 -14.03
N PRO A 24 1.49 4.55 -13.08
CA PRO A 24 1.18 3.31 -12.38
C PRO A 24 0.83 2.18 -13.35
N VAL A 25 1.26 0.96 -13.05
CA VAL A 25 0.94 -0.24 -13.83
C VAL A 25 -0.48 -0.68 -13.49
N PRO A 26 -1.44 -0.62 -14.43
CA PRO A 26 -2.85 -0.85 -14.11
C PRO A 26 -3.20 -2.34 -14.01
N GLU A 27 -2.47 -3.22 -14.71
CA GLU A 27 -2.69 -4.66 -14.75
C GLU A 27 -1.36 -5.41 -14.86
N MET A 28 -1.30 -6.63 -14.30
CA MET A 28 -0.06 -7.40 -14.18
C MET A 28 0.54 -7.79 -15.54
N GLU A 29 -0.29 -7.92 -16.57
CA GLU A 29 0.12 -8.20 -17.96
C GLU A 29 0.92 -7.06 -18.60
N LEU A 30 0.82 -5.85 -18.04
CA LEU A 30 1.54 -4.67 -18.49
C LEU A 30 2.85 -4.47 -17.71
N CYS A 31 3.14 -5.33 -16.74
CA CYS A 31 4.39 -5.31 -16.00
C CYS A 31 5.59 -5.54 -16.94
N PRO A 32 6.63 -4.69 -16.84
CA PRO A 32 7.93 -5.00 -17.43
C PRO A 32 8.48 -6.34 -16.91
N ALA A 33 9.31 -6.98 -17.71
CA ALA A 33 10.04 -8.16 -17.24
C ALA A 33 10.95 -7.81 -16.05
N THR A 34 11.04 -8.71 -15.08
CA THR A 34 11.92 -8.59 -13.92
C THR A 34 13.37 -8.97 -14.24
N VAL A 35 13.55 -9.86 -15.22
CA VAL A 35 14.85 -10.33 -15.74
C VAL A 35 14.85 -10.40 -17.27
N ASP A 36 16.02 -10.26 -17.87
CA ASP A 36 16.23 -10.42 -19.32
C ASP A 36 16.30 -11.91 -19.71
N ASP A 37 16.45 -12.18 -21.02
CA ASP A 37 16.52 -13.53 -21.56
C ASP A 37 17.75 -14.32 -21.05
N GLU A 38 18.76 -13.62 -20.55
CA GLU A 38 19.96 -14.17 -19.92
C GLU A 38 19.83 -14.33 -18.39
N GLY A 39 18.70 -13.93 -17.80
CA GLY A 39 18.44 -13.98 -16.36
C GLY A 39 19.09 -12.88 -15.55
N ASN A 40 19.56 -11.79 -16.18
CA ASN A 40 20.05 -10.61 -15.48
C ASN A 40 18.88 -9.71 -15.07
N PRO A 41 18.97 -9.01 -13.92
CA PRO A 41 17.97 -8.04 -13.52
C PRO A 41 17.75 -6.95 -14.58
N VAL A 42 16.50 -6.74 -14.99
CA VAL A 42 16.12 -5.62 -15.86
C VAL A 42 16.09 -4.35 -15.02
N ASN A 43 16.78 -3.29 -15.46
CA ASN A 43 16.73 -2.01 -14.76
C ASN A 43 15.44 -1.26 -15.10
N TRP A 44 14.69 -0.83 -14.09
CA TRP A 44 13.42 -0.14 -14.25
C TRP A 44 13.69 1.36 -14.31
N PRO A 45 13.53 2.05 -15.46
CA PRO A 45 14.19 3.34 -15.76
C PRO A 45 13.84 4.54 -14.86
N LYS A 46 13.04 4.36 -13.81
CA LYS A 46 12.48 5.43 -12.98
C LYS A 46 12.21 5.02 -11.53
N VAL A 47 12.45 3.76 -11.17
CA VAL A 47 12.24 3.28 -9.81
C VAL A 47 13.58 2.82 -9.29
N ASN A 48 14.18 3.59 -8.39
CA ASN A 48 15.30 3.07 -7.62
C ASN A 48 14.77 2.10 -6.58
N ALA A 49 14.44 0.89 -7.04
CA ALA A 49 14.31 -0.24 -6.17
C ALA A 49 15.69 -0.48 -5.58
N MET A 50 15.93 0.04 -4.36
CA MET A 50 17.20 -0.06 -3.66
C MET A 50 17.81 -1.44 -3.89
N SER A 51 18.89 -1.48 -4.67
CA SER A 51 19.36 -2.74 -5.21
C SER A 51 19.89 -3.63 -4.08
N GLY A 52 19.17 -4.74 -3.84
CA GLY A 52 19.67 -5.90 -3.13
C GLY A 52 19.38 -5.94 -1.63
N MET A 53 18.70 -7.01 -1.21
CA MET A 53 19.15 -7.69 0.00
C MET A 53 20.63 -8.04 -0.20
N PRO A 54 21.52 -7.84 0.81
CA PRO A 54 22.93 -8.11 0.65
C PRO A 54 23.18 -9.49 0.05
N LYS A 55 24.05 -9.58 -0.95
CA LYS A 55 24.65 -10.87 -1.32
C LYS A 55 25.33 -11.42 -0.07
N ILE A 56 24.94 -12.64 0.31
CA ILE A 56 25.51 -13.43 1.40
C ILE A 56 27.04 -13.38 1.28
N HIS A 57 27.74 -12.83 2.28
CA HIS A 57 29.19 -12.78 2.30
C HIS A 57 29.72 -13.32 3.62
N ASN A 58 30.58 -14.35 3.53
CA ASN A 58 31.26 -14.91 4.68
C ASN A 58 32.26 -13.91 5.25
N ASP A 59 31.98 -13.39 6.45
CA ASP A 59 33.01 -12.78 7.27
C ASP A 59 33.86 -13.88 7.92
N GLU A 60 35.12 -13.97 7.50
CA GLU A 60 36.07 -14.97 8.00
C GLU A 60 36.45 -14.75 9.48
N VAL A 61 36.22 -13.56 10.05
CA VAL A 61 36.59 -13.21 11.43
C VAL A 61 35.52 -13.64 12.44
N THR A 62 34.25 -13.40 12.11
CA THR A 62 33.11 -13.75 12.98
C THR A 62 32.50 -15.11 12.65
N LYS A 63 32.88 -15.72 11.51
CA LYS A 63 32.17 -16.84 10.88
C LYS A 63 30.69 -16.56 10.64
N ASN A 64 30.30 -15.29 10.60
CA ASN A 64 28.96 -14.87 10.24
C ASN A 64 28.86 -14.79 8.69
N PRO A 65 28.05 -15.64 8.02
CA PRO A 65 27.89 -15.61 6.57
C PRO A 65 27.18 -14.36 6.02
N TRP A 66 26.72 -13.45 6.88
CA TRP A 66 25.68 -12.48 6.55
C TRP A 66 26.05 -11.05 6.96
N VAL A 67 27.30 -10.63 6.74
CA VAL A 67 27.63 -9.21 6.89
C VAL A 67 27.03 -8.43 5.73
N ALA A 68 25.94 -7.70 6.01
CA ALA A 68 25.28 -6.84 5.05
C ALA A 68 26.28 -5.82 4.48
N LYS A 69 26.40 -5.72 3.15
CA LYS A 69 26.99 -4.53 2.56
C LYS A 69 26.19 -3.30 3.02
N PRO A 70 26.84 -2.14 3.21
CA PRO A 70 26.12 -0.89 3.39
C PRO A 70 25.10 -0.73 2.27
N ALA A 71 23.87 -0.35 2.63
CA ALA A 71 22.87 -0.02 1.62
C ALA A 71 23.38 1.17 0.81
N THR A 72 23.22 1.12 -0.51
CA THR A 72 23.48 2.26 -1.38
C THR A 72 22.16 2.97 -1.62
N PHE A 73 22.04 4.19 -1.11
CA PHE A 73 20.86 5.01 -1.31
C PHE A 73 20.95 5.78 -2.65
N PRO A 74 19.81 6.08 -3.29
CA PRO A 74 19.74 6.83 -4.54
C PRO A 74 20.47 8.18 -4.45
N ASP A 75 21.11 8.57 -5.55
CA ASP A 75 21.46 9.98 -5.79
C ASP A 75 20.20 10.68 -6.27
N VAL A 76 19.47 11.34 -5.37
CA VAL A 76 18.15 11.94 -5.63
C VAL A 76 18.15 12.95 -6.79
N ALA A 77 19.31 13.53 -7.12
CA ALA A 77 19.45 14.43 -8.27
C ALA A 77 19.42 13.70 -9.62
N LYS A 78 19.64 12.38 -9.63
CA LYS A 78 19.61 11.51 -10.81
C LYS A 78 18.42 10.57 -10.79
N GLU A 79 18.08 10.08 -9.60
CA GLU A 79 17.13 9.01 -9.35
C GLU A 79 16.28 9.39 -8.13
N PRO A 80 15.23 10.20 -8.32
CA PRO A 80 14.35 10.59 -7.23
C PRO A 80 13.61 9.37 -6.66
N TYR A 81 13.24 9.45 -5.39
CA TYR A 81 12.33 8.52 -4.75
C TYR A 81 10.95 8.61 -5.39
N ASP A 82 10.38 7.45 -5.69
CA ASP A 82 9.04 7.30 -6.25
C ASP A 82 8.41 6.04 -5.65
N PHE A 83 7.63 6.20 -4.58
CA PHE A 83 7.04 5.07 -3.87
C PHE A 83 5.96 4.35 -4.68
N CYS A 84 5.25 5.06 -5.56
CA CYS A 84 4.31 4.42 -6.47
C CYS A 84 5.04 3.47 -7.41
N GLY A 85 6.15 3.94 -7.99
CA GLY A 85 7.05 3.10 -8.75
C GLY A 85 7.59 1.91 -7.94
N ILE A 86 7.95 2.11 -6.67
CA ILE A 86 8.43 1.03 -5.78
C ILE A 86 7.32 -0.01 -5.53
N PHE A 87 6.08 0.42 -5.30
CA PHE A 87 4.92 -0.46 -5.22
C PHE A 87 4.71 -1.26 -6.51
N ASP A 88 4.86 -0.64 -7.67
CA ASP A 88 4.76 -1.36 -8.95
C ASP A 88 5.89 -2.37 -9.16
N VAL A 89 7.11 -2.07 -8.69
CA VAL A 89 8.19 -3.06 -8.67
C VAL A 89 7.80 -4.26 -7.79
N ILE A 90 7.16 -4.04 -6.65
CA ILE A 90 6.65 -5.11 -5.79
C ILE A 90 5.58 -5.90 -6.54
N TYR A 91 4.51 -5.23 -6.98
CA TYR A 91 3.38 -5.81 -7.71
C TYR A 91 3.83 -6.69 -8.87
N CYS A 92 4.70 -6.16 -9.73
CA CYS A 92 5.19 -6.87 -10.90
C CYS A 92 6.21 -7.95 -10.58
N SER A 93 6.96 -7.81 -9.48
CA SER A 93 7.83 -8.88 -8.99
C SER A 93 7.03 -10.08 -8.44
N LEU A 94 5.81 -9.85 -7.96
CA LEU A 94 4.94 -10.90 -7.44
C LEU A 94 4.28 -11.72 -8.55
N GLY A 95 4.14 -11.19 -9.77
CA GLY A 95 3.57 -11.93 -10.90
C GLY A 95 4.32 -13.22 -11.23
N PRO A 96 5.63 -13.17 -11.56
CA PRO A 96 6.44 -14.37 -11.75
C PRO A 96 6.47 -15.28 -10.51
N ALA A 97 6.45 -14.69 -9.31
CA ALA A 97 6.43 -15.42 -8.05
C ALA A 97 5.09 -16.12 -7.78
N GLY A 98 3.98 -15.71 -8.42
CA GLY A 98 2.66 -16.32 -8.31
C GLY A 98 2.62 -17.81 -8.68
N SER A 99 3.58 -18.28 -9.48
CA SER A 99 3.78 -19.71 -9.75
C SER A 99 4.13 -20.54 -8.51
N LEU A 100 4.55 -19.90 -7.41
CA LEU A 100 4.90 -20.54 -6.14
C LEU A 100 3.68 -20.71 -5.22
N SER A 101 2.66 -19.85 -5.32
CA SER A 101 1.39 -19.94 -4.56
C SER A 101 0.34 -18.97 -5.10
N GLU A 102 -0.93 -19.37 -5.16
CA GLU A 102 -2.04 -18.49 -5.53
C GLU A 102 -2.23 -17.32 -4.54
N ASP A 103 -1.84 -17.49 -3.27
CA ASP A 103 -1.92 -16.43 -2.26
C ASP A 103 -1.02 -15.22 -2.58
N ILE A 104 0.06 -15.43 -3.36
CA ILE A 104 0.99 -14.36 -3.78
C ILE A 104 0.28 -13.35 -4.68
N LEU A 105 -0.62 -13.81 -5.55
CA LEU A 105 -1.34 -12.96 -6.48
C LEU A 105 -2.43 -12.15 -5.75
N THR A 106 -3.04 -12.73 -4.71
CA THR A 106 -3.95 -12.01 -3.83
C THR A 106 -3.23 -10.87 -3.12
N PHE A 107 -2.03 -11.13 -2.60
CA PHE A 107 -1.20 -10.11 -1.99
C PHE A 107 -0.76 -9.03 -2.99
N ALA A 108 -0.42 -9.41 -4.23
CA ALA A 108 -0.03 -8.44 -5.25
C ALA A 108 -1.09 -7.34 -5.45
N ASN A 109 -2.37 -7.71 -5.50
CA ASN A 109 -3.45 -6.75 -5.66
C ASN A 109 -3.59 -5.79 -4.46
N LEU A 110 -3.22 -6.25 -3.26
CA LEU A 110 -3.25 -5.42 -2.05
C LEU A 110 -2.18 -4.32 -2.07
N VAL A 111 -1.06 -4.54 -2.76
CA VAL A 111 0.10 -3.63 -2.80
C VAL A 111 0.30 -2.97 -4.17
N GLN A 112 -0.75 -2.94 -4.99
CA GLN A 112 -0.72 -2.18 -6.24
C GLN A 112 -0.79 -0.69 -5.90
N CYS A 113 0.13 0.13 -6.44
CA CYS A 113 0.22 1.56 -6.09
C CYS A 113 -1.14 2.30 -6.16
N MET A 114 -1.95 1.99 -7.17
CA MET A 114 -3.22 2.66 -7.44
C MET A 114 -4.27 2.45 -6.34
N PHE A 115 -4.15 1.38 -5.55
CA PHE A 115 -5.21 0.93 -4.64
C PHE A 115 -4.71 0.54 -3.24
N ALA A 116 -3.39 0.57 -3.02
CA ALA A 116 -2.80 0.25 -1.74
C ALA A 116 -3.28 1.27 -0.69
N ASP A 117 -3.88 0.75 0.37
CA ASP A 117 -4.22 1.42 1.62
C ASP A 117 -4.16 0.35 2.72
N ILE A 118 -2.93 0.08 3.18
CA ILE A 118 -2.59 -1.10 3.98
C ILE A 118 -2.03 -0.77 5.37
N ASN A 119 -2.11 0.48 5.78
CA ASN A 119 -1.50 0.99 7.01
C ASN A 119 -2.53 1.47 8.05
N GLY A 120 -3.81 1.14 7.87
CA GLY A 120 -4.86 1.46 8.83
C GLY A 120 -4.94 0.50 10.03
N PRO A 121 -5.99 0.66 10.86
CA PRO A 121 -6.16 -0.13 12.08
C PRO A 121 -6.09 -1.64 11.84
N VAL A 122 -5.50 -2.37 12.79
CA VAL A 122 -5.38 -3.83 12.67
C VAL A 122 -6.74 -4.50 12.89
N ASP A 123 -7.11 -5.44 12.02
CA ASP A 123 -8.21 -6.39 12.25
C ASP A 123 -7.66 -7.79 12.54
N PRO A 124 -7.59 -8.22 13.81
CA PRO A 124 -7.07 -9.53 14.18
C PRO A 124 -7.93 -10.70 13.68
N ALA A 125 -9.17 -10.46 13.23
CA ALA A 125 -10.06 -11.48 12.72
C ALA A 125 -9.93 -11.68 11.20
N ALA A 126 -9.30 -10.74 10.49
CA ALA A 126 -9.07 -10.81 9.05
C ALA A 126 -7.90 -11.75 8.70
N ASP A 127 -7.97 -12.37 7.52
CA ASP A 127 -6.89 -13.24 7.00
C ASP A 127 -5.59 -12.46 6.75
N ILE A 128 -5.72 -11.17 6.38
CA ILE A 128 -4.63 -10.19 6.34
C ILE A 128 -5.00 -9.12 7.37
N PRO A 129 -4.22 -8.95 8.45
CA PRO A 129 -4.65 -8.17 9.61
C PRO A 129 -4.49 -6.66 9.42
N VAL A 130 -4.33 -6.17 8.19
CA VAL A 130 -4.22 -4.74 7.88
C VAL A 130 -5.49 -4.26 7.19
N THR A 131 -5.94 -3.05 7.49
CA THR A 131 -7.15 -2.45 6.93
C THR A 131 -6.85 -1.06 6.34
N PRO A 132 -7.73 -0.51 5.49
CA PRO A 132 -7.56 0.83 4.97
C PRO A 132 -7.78 1.92 6.04
N ASN A 133 -6.99 2.99 5.98
CA ASN A 133 -7.14 4.18 6.81
C ASN A 133 -7.95 5.29 6.10
N GLY A 134 -8.20 5.16 4.80
CA GLY A 134 -8.94 6.13 3.97
C GLY A 134 -8.06 7.19 3.30
N VAL A 135 -6.74 7.04 3.34
CA VAL A 135 -5.75 7.78 2.56
C VAL A 135 -4.93 6.73 1.83
N LEU A 136 -4.87 6.79 0.51
CA LEU A 136 -4.10 5.81 -0.26
C LEU A 136 -2.60 5.94 0.06
N ASP A 137 -1.91 4.81 0.22
CA ASP A 137 -0.48 4.74 0.56
C ASP A 137 0.40 5.48 -0.46
N SER A 138 -0.04 5.52 -1.72
CA SER A 138 0.66 6.25 -2.78
C SER A 138 0.70 7.76 -2.56
N TYR A 139 -0.26 8.32 -1.83
CA TYR A 139 -0.32 9.75 -1.50
C TYR A 139 0.40 10.06 -0.19
N GLU A 140 0.26 9.21 0.83
CA GLU A 140 1.01 9.36 2.09
C GLU A 140 2.52 9.31 1.83
N LEU A 141 2.96 8.30 1.07
CA LEU A 141 4.38 8.16 0.73
C LEU A 141 4.84 9.19 -0.31
N ALA A 142 3.94 9.85 -1.04
CA ALA A 142 4.31 10.95 -1.93
C ALA A 142 4.79 12.19 -1.15
N ILE A 143 4.21 12.48 0.02
CA ILE A 143 4.70 13.54 0.92
C ILE A 143 6.15 13.25 1.33
N ILE A 144 6.42 12.00 1.76
CA ILE A 144 7.77 11.56 2.13
C ILE A 144 8.73 11.64 0.94
N ALA A 145 8.32 11.17 -0.25
CA ALA A 145 9.12 11.25 -1.47
C ALA A 145 9.46 12.70 -1.83
N ALA A 146 8.49 13.62 -1.78
CA ALA A 146 8.70 15.03 -2.08
C ALA A 146 9.77 15.63 -1.15
N ILE A 147 9.71 15.35 0.15
CA ILE A 147 10.71 15.80 1.11
C ILE A 147 12.08 15.15 0.85
N LEU A 148 12.14 13.83 0.61
CA LEU A 148 13.41 13.13 0.32
C LEU A 148 14.09 13.67 -0.95
N ASN A 149 13.30 14.09 -1.94
CA ASN A 149 13.77 14.59 -3.23
C ASN A 149 14.17 16.06 -3.21
N ASP A 150 13.68 16.87 -2.27
CA ASP A 150 14.11 18.26 -2.08
C ASP A 150 15.10 18.40 -0.92
N VAL A 151 16.39 18.41 -1.25
CA VAL A 151 17.50 18.59 -0.28
C VAL A 151 17.47 19.93 0.46
N ASN A 152 16.66 20.90 0.02
CA ASN A 152 16.51 22.19 0.69
C ASN A 152 15.25 22.26 1.58
N HIS A 153 14.38 21.25 1.54
CA HIS A 153 13.20 21.21 2.38
C HIS A 153 13.61 21.17 3.87
N PRO A 154 12.96 21.95 4.76
CA PRO A 154 13.35 22.01 6.18
C PRO A 154 13.37 20.65 6.89
N LEU A 155 12.46 19.74 6.52
CA LEU A 155 12.39 18.38 7.06
C LEU A 155 13.31 17.37 6.37
N ASN A 156 14.01 17.73 5.28
CA ASN A 156 14.77 16.76 4.48
C ASN A 156 15.80 15.98 5.29
N ALA A 157 16.55 16.65 6.17
CA ALA A 157 17.58 16.00 6.96
C ALA A 157 17.00 14.94 7.93
N ASP A 158 15.91 15.29 8.61
CA ASP A 158 15.25 14.42 9.59
C ASP A 158 14.56 13.25 8.90
N VAL A 159 13.84 13.50 7.80
CA VAL A 159 13.17 12.46 7.00
C VAL A 159 14.18 11.52 6.36
N THR A 160 15.28 12.04 5.82
CA THR A 160 16.36 11.22 5.25
C THR A 160 16.99 10.32 6.32
N ALA A 161 17.29 10.86 7.51
CA ALA A 161 17.87 10.08 8.60
C ALA A 161 16.90 9.01 9.11
N SER A 162 15.62 9.38 9.27
CA SER A 162 14.54 8.48 9.69
C SER A 162 14.35 7.33 8.71
N PHE A 163 14.14 7.63 7.43
CA PHE A 163 13.96 6.64 6.36
C PHE A 163 15.15 5.69 6.25
N GLN A 164 16.38 6.22 6.22
CA GLN A 164 17.58 5.40 6.09
C GLN A 164 17.81 4.51 7.33
N GLY A 165 17.48 5.01 8.52
CA GLY A 165 17.54 4.25 9.77
C GLY A 165 16.57 3.07 9.77
N TYR A 166 15.29 3.33 9.52
CA TYR A 166 14.28 2.27 9.43
C TYR A 166 14.58 1.27 8.34
N PHE A 167 15.00 1.73 7.15
CA PHE A 167 15.40 0.83 6.08
C PHE A 167 16.52 -0.12 6.53
N TYR A 168 17.54 0.40 7.22
CA TYR A 168 18.66 -0.42 7.68
C TYR A 168 18.22 -1.47 8.71
N GLU A 169 17.44 -1.08 9.71
CA GLU A 169 16.99 -1.99 10.76
C GLU A 169 16.00 -3.05 10.25
N ILE A 170 14.99 -2.64 9.46
CA ILE A 170 14.03 -3.56 8.87
C ILE A 170 14.75 -4.55 7.94
N LYS A 171 15.69 -4.07 7.11
CA LYS A 171 16.52 -4.95 6.27
C LYS A 171 17.28 -5.98 7.12
N ASN A 172 17.87 -5.57 8.24
CA ASN A 172 18.62 -6.48 9.10
C ASN A 172 17.71 -7.53 9.74
N LEU A 173 16.53 -7.14 10.21
CA LEU A 173 15.52 -8.07 10.74
C LEU A 173 15.10 -9.11 9.69
N VAL A 174 14.85 -8.67 8.45
CA VAL A 174 14.53 -9.57 7.33
C VAL A 174 15.68 -10.54 7.04
N MET A 175 16.93 -10.05 7.05
CA MET A 175 18.10 -10.90 6.83
C MET A 175 18.33 -11.90 7.96
N GLU A 176 18.07 -11.52 9.21
CA GLU A 176 18.16 -12.41 10.36
C GLU A 176 17.06 -13.47 10.33
N ALA A 177 15.83 -13.08 9.99
CA ALA A 177 14.71 -13.98 9.76
C ALA A 177 15.02 -15.05 8.69
N LEU A 178 15.60 -14.64 7.56
CA LEU A 178 16.07 -15.53 6.50
C LEU A 178 17.15 -16.52 6.97
N PHE A 179 18.00 -16.10 7.92
CA PHE A 179 19.03 -16.95 8.49
C PHE A 179 18.45 -17.98 9.45
N VAL A 180 17.60 -17.54 10.39
CA VAL A 180 16.98 -18.41 11.42
C VAL A 180 16.09 -19.47 10.78
N ALA A 181 15.36 -19.13 9.72
CA ALA A 181 14.50 -20.07 9.00
C ALA A 181 15.27 -21.29 8.43
N ASN A 182 16.57 -21.14 8.14
CA ASN A 182 17.49 -22.18 7.64
C ASN A 182 16.86 -23.25 6.72
N PRO A 183 16.19 -22.83 5.62
CA PRO A 183 15.55 -23.77 4.70
C PRO A 183 16.59 -24.64 3.97
N LYS A 184 16.26 -25.90 3.66
CA LYS A 184 17.19 -26.89 3.09
C LYS A 184 16.60 -27.62 1.89
N GLY A 185 17.45 -27.89 0.89
CA GLY A 185 17.11 -28.66 -0.31
C GLY A 185 16.04 -27.97 -1.13
N ASP A 186 15.09 -28.72 -1.69
CA ASP A 186 13.99 -28.21 -2.52
C ASP A 186 13.02 -27.27 -1.78
N LYS A 187 13.20 -27.14 -0.46
CA LYS A 187 12.48 -26.12 0.30
C LYS A 187 13.15 -24.76 0.13
N ASP A 188 14.47 -24.66 -0.09
CA ASP A 188 15.23 -23.40 -0.24
C ASP A 188 14.96 -22.62 -1.55
N LEU A 189 13.78 -22.03 -1.70
CA LEU A 189 13.35 -21.07 -2.73
C LEU A 189 14.08 -19.70 -2.77
N ARG A 190 14.99 -19.37 -1.84
CA ARG A 190 15.59 -18.01 -1.80
C ARG A 190 16.31 -17.69 -3.09
N GLY A 191 17.14 -18.61 -3.57
CA GLY A 191 17.85 -18.47 -4.84
C GLY A 191 16.91 -18.35 -6.04
N THR A 192 15.79 -19.08 -6.02
CA THR A 192 14.75 -18.99 -7.05
C THR A 192 14.05 -17.64 -7.02
N LEU A 193 13.64 -17.17 -5.85
CA LEU A 193 12.97 -15.88 -5.68
C LEU A 193 13.91 -14.73 -6.06
N PHE A 194 15.16 -14.74 -5.61
CA PHE A 194 16.16 -13.73 -6.00
C PHE A 194 16.46 -13.75 -7.51
N GLY A 195 16.36 -14.91 -8.15
CA GLY A 195 16.50 -15.04 -9.60
C GLY A 195 15.29 -14.51 -10.37
N LEU A 196 14.07 -14.76 -9.87
CA LEU A 196 12.81 -14.35 -10.53
C LEU A 196 12.44 -12.88 -10.25
N ALA A 197 12.78 -12.39 -9.06
CA ALA A 197 12.30 -11.14 -8.49
C ALA A 197 13.43 -10.41 -7.72
N PRO A 198 14.51 -10.01 -8.41
CA PRO A 198 15.74 -9.49 -7.77
C PRO A 198 15.54 -8.20 -6.95
N TYR A 199 14.49 -7.42 -7.24
CA TYR A 199 14.21 -6.13 -6.61
C TYR A 199 13.11 -6.18 -5.53
N LEU A 200 12.42 -7.32 -5.38
CA LEU A 200 11.27 -7.45 -4.48
C LEU A 200 11.63 -7.12 -3.03
N GLY A 201 12.67 -7.74 -2.50
CA GLY A 201 13.07 -7.56 -1.10
C GLY A 201 13.48 -6.12 -0.78
N GLY A 202 14.26 -5.48 -1.66
CA GLY A 202 14.67 -4.08 -1.48
C GLY A 202 13.48 -3.13 -1.52
N SER A 203 12.55 -3.36 -2.45
CA SER A 203 11.36 -2.53 -2.62
C SER A 203 10.38 -2.65 -1.45
N LEU A 204 10.16 -3.87 -0.94
CA LEU A 204 9.35 -4.10 0.26
C LEU A 204 9.93 -3.36 1.47
N VAL A 205 11.24 -3.48 1.71
CA VAL A 205 11.88 -2.78 2.84
C VAL A 205 11.80 -1.27 2.66
N SER A 206 11.91 -0.74 1.43
CA SER A 206 11.69 0.69 1.17
C SER A 206 10.30 1.13 1.60
N VAL A 207 9.24 0.44 1.17
CA VAL A 207 7.85 0.79 1.53
C VAL A 207 7.64 0.72 3.05
N LEU A 208 8.09 -0.36 3.69
CA LEU A 208 7.98 -0.51 5.15
C LEU A 208 8.75 0.60 5.91
N ALA A 209 9.91 1.02 5.41
CA ALA A 209 10.64 2.14 5.98
C ALA A 209 9.90 3.47 5.77
N GLY A 210 9.24 3.67 4.63
CA GLY A 210 8.37 4.82 4.38
C GLY A 210 7.21 4.87 5.38
N PHE A 211 6.55 3.75 5.63
CA PHE A 211 5.49 3.70 6.64
C PHE A 211 6.01 3.99 8.06
N ALA A 212 7.15 3.40 8.44
CA ALA A 212 7.73 3.62 9.76
C ALA A 212 8.18 5.09 9.99
N VAL A 213 8.47 5.84 8.93
CA VAL A 213 8.75 7.29 9.02
C VAL A 213 7.53 8.04 9.52
N MET A 214 6.30 7.63 9.20
CA MET A 214 5.08 8.30 9.64
C MET A 214 4.90 8.19 11.16
N GLY A 215 5.14 7.03 11.76
CA GLY A 215 5.07 6.82 13.20
C GLY A 215 3.73 7.22 13.84
N ASP A 216 2.63 7.06 13.09
CA ASP A 216 1.30 7.15 13.64
C ASP A 216 0.89 5.79 14.25
N PRO A 217 0.00 5.77 15.27
CA PRO A 217 -0.30 4.55 16.02
C PRO A 217 -0.93 3.41 15.21
N ASP A 218 -1.72 3.72 14.17
CA ASP A 218 -2.40 2.71 13.36
C ASP A 218 -1.40 2.05 12.41
N THR A 219 -0.58 2.85 11.72
CA THR A 219 0.53 2.35 10.89
C THR A 219 1.51 1.54 11.72
N ASP A 220 1.92 2.02 12.89
CA ASP A 220 2.84 1.29 13.76
C ASP A 220 2.25 -0.05 14.21
N SER A 221 0.96 -0.08 14.54
CA SER A 221 0.26 -1.32 14.89
C SER A 221 0.19 -2.31 13.72
N ALA A 222 -0.05 -1.81 12.50
CA ALA A 222 -0.03 -2.62 11.29
C ALA A 222 1.37 -3.21 11.02
N LEU A 223 2.43 -2.41 11.14
CA LEU A 223 3.82 -2.85 11.02
C LEU A 223 4.19 -3.86 12.12
N ASP A 224 3.71 -3.67 13.35
CA ASP A 224 3.92 -4.60 14.47
C ASP A 224 3.22 -5.95 14.25
N ALA A 225 2.02 -5.95 13.65
CA ALA A 225 1.35 -7.17 13.25
C ALA A 225 2.19 -7.96 12.23
N LEU A 226 2.85 -7.25 11.30
CA LEU A 226 3.79 -7.86 10.35
C LEU A 226 5.05 -8.40 11.05
N LEU A 227 5.63 -7.65 12.01
CA LEU A 227 6.76 -8.11 12.82
C LEU A 227 6.40 -9.33 13.68
N GLY A 228 5.16 -9.41 14.18
CA GLY A 228 4.65 -10.57 14.92
C GLY A 228 4.70 -11.88 14.12
N LEU A 229 4.70 -11.80 12.79
CA LEU A 229 4.89 -12.98 11.93
C LEU A 229 6.31 -13.54 12.01
N LEU A 230 7.31 -12.71 12.35
CA LEU A 230 8.69 -13.15 12.54
C LEU A 230 8.82 -14.16 13.71
N ALA A 231 7.95 -14.05 14.72
CA ALA A 231 7.88 -15.03 15.81
C ALA A 231 7.54 -16.45 15.30
N GLN A 232 6.76 -16.56 14.23
CA GLN A 232 6.37 -17.86 13.66
C GLN A 232 7.54 -18.61 13.01
N ILE A 233 8.58 -17.89 12.60
CA ILE A 233 9.81 -18.45 12.03
C ILE A 233 10.97 -18.49 13.04
N GLY A 234 10.70 -18.18 14.32
CA GLY A 234 11.64 -18.32 15.42
C GLY A 234 12.48 -17.09 15.72
N LEU A 235 12.10 -15.91 15.21
CA LEU A 235 12.74 -14.64 15.54
C LEU A 235 11.85 -13.86 16.50
N GLU A 236 12.40 -13.48 17.65
CA GLU A 236 11.67 -12.66 18.62
C GLU A 236 11.53 -11.24 18.05
N PRO A 237 10.30 -10.69 17.94
CA PRO A 237 10.10 -9.32 17.48
C PRO A 237 10.85 -8.33 18.38
N PRO A 238 11.31 -7.19 17.84
CA PRO A 238 11.92 -6.12 18.64
C PRO A 238 11.05 -5.70 19.83
N GLU A 239 11.69 -5.43 20.97
CA GLU A 239 10.99 -4.91 22.15
C GLU A 239 10.45 -3.50 21.85
N ASN A 240 9.15 -3.30 22.02
CA ASN A 240 8.40 -2.09 21.61
C ASN A 240 8.21 -1.94 20.09
N GLY A 241 8.33 -3.04 19.33
CA GLY A 241 7.86 -3.08 17.95
C GLY A 241 8.67 -2.19 17.00
N ILE A 242 8.01 -1.76 15.93
CA ILE A 242 8.62 -0.96 14.86
C ILE A 242 9.13 0.38 15.38
N ALA A 243 8.44 1.00 16.33
CA ALA A 243 8.80 2.29 16.92
C ALA A 243 10.17 2.27 17.64
N SER A 244 10.67 1.07 18.00
CA SER A 244 12.01 0.91 18.59
C SER A 244 13.15 0.97 17.58
N LEU A 245 12.87 0.83 16.28
CA LEU A 245 13.87 0.69 15.24
C LEU A 245 14.40 2.02 14.70
N GLY A 246 13.79 3.14 15.05
CA GLY A 246 14.15 4.43 14.48
C GLY A 246 13.48 5.61 15.16
N THR A 247 13.63 6.78 14.54
CA THR A 247 12.99 8.02 15.00
C THR A 247 11.98 8.43 13.94
N PRO A 248 10.66 8.37 14.19
CA PRO A 248 9.66 8.77 13.21
C PRO A 248 9.56 10.29 13.07
N VAL A 249 8.80 10.74 12.07
CA VAL A 249 8.39 12.12 11.81
C VAL A 249 6.86 12.19 11.77
N PRO A 250 6.18 12.23 12.93
CA PRO A 250 4.71 12.15 13.03
C PRO A 250 3.91 13.21 12.27
N ALA A 251 4.53 14.34 11.93
CA ALA A 251 3.92 15.36 11.09
C ALA A 251 3.55 14.83 9.68
N LEU A 252 4.17 13.74 9.22
CA LEU A 252 3.95 13.19 7.89
C LEU A 252 2.88 12.10 7.84
N GLY A 253 2.39 11.63 9.00
CA GLY A 253 1.29 10.66 9.03
C GLY A 253 -0.07 11.30 8.68
N PRO A 254 -1.14 10.52 8.47
CA PRO A 254 -2.46 11.03 8.08
C PRO A 254 -3.06 12.09 9.02
N LEU A 255 -2.81 11.92 10.32
CA LEU A 255 -3.27 12.83 11.37
C LEU A 255 -2.21 13.89 11.74
N GLY A 256 -1.04 13.83 11.11
CA GLY A 256 -0.02 14.86 11.17
C GLY A 256 -0.38 16.07 10.32
N ASP A 257 0.38 17.14 10.49
CA ASP A 257 0.26 18.43 9.79
C ASP A 257 1.67 18.74 9.27
N ALA A 258 1.92 18.42 7.99
CA ALA A 258 3.26 18.39 7.43
C ALA A 258 3.84 19.80 7.18
N ASP A 259 2.96 20.78 6.94
CA ASP A 259 3.34 22.15 6.58
C ASP A 259 3.04 23.19 7.68
N GLY A 260 2.27 22.81 8.70
CA GLY A 260 1.93 23.62 9.86
C GLY A 260 0.79 24.60 9.63
N ASP A 261 -0.06 24.38 8.63
CA ASP A 261 -1.19 25.24 8.30
C ASP A 261 -2.41 25.05 9.23
N GLY A 262 -2.39 23.97 10.03
CA GLY A 262 -3.43 23.61 11.00
C GLY A 262 -4.47 22.60 10.49
N PHE A 263 -4.33 22.09 9.27
CA PHE A 263 -5.08 20.96 8.72
C PHE A 263 -4.22 19.70 8.78
N THR A 264 -4.84 18.54 8.99
CA THR A 264 -4.10 17.29 8.90
C THR A 264 -3.93 16.87 7.45
N ASN A 265 -2.88 16.12 7.14
CA ASN A 265 -2.62 15.59 5.79
C ASN A 265 -3.84 14.83 5.23
N LYS A 266 -4.61 14.13 6.09
CA LYS A 266 -5.88 13.48 5.71
C LYS A 266 -7.01 14.47 5.37
N GLN A 267 -7.12 15.60 6.06
CA GLN A 267 -8.11 16.62 5.73
C GLN A 267 -7.80 17.27 4.38
N GLU A 268 -6.52 17.54 4.13
CA GLU A 268 -6.04 18.01 2.85
C GLU A 268 -6.25 16.97 1.74
N TYR A 269 -5.95 15.70 2.00
CA TYR A 269 -6.19 14.60 1.06
C TYR A 269 -7.66 14.55 0.62
N ASN A 270 -8.59 14.59 1.58
CA ASN A 270 -10.03 14.59 1.28
C ASN A 270 -10.45 15.79 0.42
N TYR A 271 -9.74 16.93 0.49
CA TYR A 271 -10.03 18.08 -0.35
C TYR A 271 -9.32 18.00 -1.71
N PHE A 272 -7.99 17.98 -1.71
CA PHE A 272 -7.19 18.04 -2.92
C PHE A 272 -7.35 16.79 -3.80
N VAL A 273 -7.47 15.62 -3.19
CA VAL A 273 -7.56 14.37 -3.94
C VAL A 273 -9.01 14.02 -4.25
N ASN A 274 -9.88 13.92 -3.23
CA ASN A 274 -11.24 13.44 -3.49
C ASN A 274 -12.14 14.47 -4.19
N ILE A 275 -11.90 15.77 -3.99
CA ILE A 275 -12.71 16.84 -4.60
C ILE A 275 -12.03 17.42 -5.84
N LEU A 276 -10.73 17.68 -5.78
CA LEU A 276 -9.98 18.30 -6.89
C LEU A 276 -9.25 17.31 -7.80
N GLU A 277 -9.30 16.01 -7.49
CA GLU A 277 -8.70 14.93 -8.28
C GLU A 277 -7.19 15.08 -8.50
N TYR A 278 -6.47 15.64 -7.52
CA TYR A 278 -5.01 15.81 -7.59
C TYR A 278 -4.31 14.47 -7.74
N SER A 279 -3.25 14.43 -8.56
CA SER A 279 -2.29 13.32 -8.57
C SER A 279 -1.50 13.24 -7.26
N PRO A 280 -0.80 12.14 -6.98
CA PRO A 280 0.08 12.05 -5.81
C PRO A 280 1.13 13.18 -5.75
N GLU A 281 1.69 13.58 -6.90
CA GLU A 281 2.65 14.68 -6.96
C GLU A 281 2.01 16.05 -6.71
N GLU A 282 0.80 16.28 -7.23
CA GLU A 282 0.05 17.51 -7.00
C GLU A 282 -0.38 17.62 -5.53
N PHE A 283 -0.82 16.51 -4.93
CA PHE A 283 -1.16 16.44 -3.52
C PHE A 283 0.06 16.67 -2.63
N ALA A 284 1.18 15.99 -2.88
CA ALA A 284 2.39 16.18 -2.09
C ALA A 284 2.92 17.62 -2.14
N ALA A 285 2.74 18.31 -3.28
CA ALA A 285 3.07 19.72 -3.39
C ALA A 285 2.12 20.62 -2.58
N ALA A 286 0.83 20.28 -2.53
CA ALA A 286 -0.18 21.00 -1.75
C ALA A 286 0.01 20.80 -0.24
N ALA A 287 0.13 19.55 0.22
CA ALA A 287 0.33 19.18 1.63
C ALA A 287 1.67 19.64 2.23
N LEU A 288 2.53 20.29 1.43
CA LEU A 288 3.79 20.88 1.86
C LEU A 288 3.82 22.40 1.62
N ASP A 289 2.72 23.02 1.20
CA ASP A 289 2.59 24.46 0.99
C ASP A 289 1.58 25.06 2.01
N PRO A 290 2.05 25.80 3.03
CA PRO A 290 1.20 26.39 4.06
C PRO A 290 0.13 27.40 3.57
N ASN A 291 0.12 27.71 2.26
CA ASN A 291 -0.88 28.56 1.63
C ASN A 291 -1.94 27.76 0.85
N ALA A 292 -1.70 26.48 0.59
CA ALA A 292 -2.63 25.57 -0.07
C ALA A 292 -3.61 25.00 0.97
N VAL A 293 -4.51 25.86 1.46
CA VAL A 293 -5.55 25.47 2.42
C VAL A 293 -6.85 25.08 1.71
N PRO A 294 -7.66 24.15 2.24
CA PRO A 294 -9.01 23.88 1.73
C PRO A 294 -9.91 25.15 1.70
N ASP A 295 -10.57 25.45 0.56
CA ASP A 295 -11.22 26.75 0.29
C ASP A 295 -12.48 27.06 1.12
N THR A 296 -13.11 26.07 1.77
CA THR A 296 -14.32 26.25 2.59
C THR A 296 -14.46 25.08 3.58
N PRO A 297 -15.28 25.20 4.65
CA PRO A 297 -15.53 24.08 5.54
C PRO A 297 -15.89 22.86 4.70
N PRO A 298 -15.31 21.70 5.02
CA PRO A 298 -15.48 20.48 4.24
C PRO A 298 -16.96 20.25 3.95
N VAL A 299 -17.29 19.95 2.70
CA VAL A 299 -18.61 19.44 2.35
C VAL A 299 -18.63 17.95 2.68
N PRO A 300 -19.75 17.40 3.15
CA PRO A 300 -19.85 15.97 3.41
C PRO A 300 -19.59 15.17 2.13
N GLU A 301 -18.68 14.22 2.21
CA GLU A 301 -18.42 13.21 1.19
C GLU A 301 -18.79 11.85 1.80
N VAL A 302 -19.43 10.99 1.00
CA VAL A 302 -19.75 9.62 1.43
C VAL A 302 -18.79 8.66 0.74
N THR A 303 -17.95 8.00 1.54
CA THR A 303 -17.10 6.91 1.07
C THR A 303 -17.64 5.58 1.59
N ILE A 304 -17.51 4.52 0.80
CA ILE A 304 -17.91 3.17 1.23
C ILE A 304 -16.68 2.30 1.30
N GLY A 305 -16.36 1.83 2.51
CA GLY A 305 -15.36 0.79 2.74
C GLY A 305 -15.98 -0.59 2.63
N GLY A 306 -15.19 -1.58 2.19
CA GLY A 306 -15.62 -2.97 2.09
C GLY A 306 -14.51 -3.84 1.51
N PRO A 307 -14.66 -5.18 1.54
CA PRO A 307 -13.70 -6.07 0.91
C PRO A 307 -13.64 -5.79 -0.60
N THR A 308 -12.45 -5.48 -1.11
CA THR A 308 -12.19 -5.25 -2.54
C THR A 308 -11.80 -6.55 -3.25
N GLY A 309 -11.97 -6.61 -4.56
CA GLY A 309 -11.56 -7.76 -5.38
C GLY A 309 -12.61 -8.87 -5.55
N ARG A 310 -12.16 -10.12 -5.60
CA ARG A 310 -13.00 -11.31 -5.90
C ARG A 310 -13.58 -11.86 -4.60
N ILE A 311 -14.87 -11.64 -4.38
CA ILE A 311 -15.61 -12.17 -3.21
C ILE A 311 -16.12 -13.58 -3.55
N ALA A 312 -15.92 -14.56 -2.67
CA ALA A 312 -16.35 -15.93 -2.93
C ALA A 312 -17.81 -16.15 -2.49
N VAL A 313 -18.50 -17.06 -3.20
CA VAL A 313 -19.84 -17.51 -2.78
C VAL A 313 -19.80 -18.09 -1.36
N GLY A 314 -20.69 -17.61 -0.50
CA GLY A 314 -20.79 -18.02 0.90
C GLY A 314 -20.08 -17.10 1.90
N ASP A 315 -19.29 -16.12 1.43
CA ASP A 315 -18.64 -15.14 2.29
C ASP A 315 -19.65 -14.19 2.94
N THR A 316 -19.18 -13.46 3.96
CA THR A 316 -19.90 -12.33 4.55
C THR A 316 -19.19 -11.04 4.17
N VAL A 317 -19.90 -10.16 3.46
CA VAL A 317 -19.40 -8.84 3.05
C VAL A 317 -20.01 -7.80 3.96
N THR A 318 -19.18 -6.94 4.56
CA THR A 318 -19.66 -5.76 5.29
C THR A 318 -19.20 -4.53 4.52
N LEU A 319 -20.17 -3.74 4.04
CA LEU A 319 -19.93 -2.43 3.48
C LEU A 319 -20.19 -1.38 4.55
N SER A 320 -19.30 -0.40 4.71
CA SER A 320 -19.41 0.66 5.72
C SER A 320 -19.38 2.02 5.05
N ALA A 321 -20.47 2.76 5.16
CA ALA A 321 -20.58 4.14 4.70
C ALA A 321 -20.00 5.09 5.75
N ASN A 322 -18.97 5.83 5.36
CA ASN A 322 -18.34 6.86 6.17
C ASN A 322 -18.66 8.22 5.56
N VAL A 323 -18.86 9.22 6.42
CA VAL A 323 -19.06 10.60 6.00
C VAL A 323 -17.87 11.41 6.46
N SER A 324 -17.25 12.16 5.54
CA SER A 324 -16.05 12.94 5.83
C SER A 324 -16.30 13.96 6.95
N VAL A 325 -17.43 14.68 6.91
CA VAL A 325 -17.80 15.70 7.90
C VAL A 325 -19.31 15.88 8.08
N GLY A 326 -19.70 16.59 9.13
CA GLY A 326 -21.09 16.83 9.50
C GLY A 326 -21.63 15.76 10.45
N SER A 327 -22.92 15.85 10.75
CA SER A 327 -23.65 14.90 11.59
C SER A 327 -24.63 14.14 10.73
N VAL A 328 -24.46 12.81 10.65
CA VAL A 328 -25.39 11.97 9.90
C VAL A 328 -26.73 11.90 10.61
N THR A 329 -27.79 12.11 9.84
CA THR A 329 -29.19 12.08 10.31
C THR A 329 -29.97 10.90 9.76
N ASP A 330 -29.58 10.38 8.59
CA ASP A 330 -30.23 9.23 7.96
C ASP A 330 -29.30 8.47 7.00
N TYR A 331 -29.56 7.19 6.78
CA TYR A 331 -28.91 6.34 5.78
C TYR A 331 -29.96 5.60 4.95
N ALA A 332 -29.68 5.41 3.66
CA ALA A 332 -30.43 4.51 2.80
C ALA A 332 -29.50 3.81 1.82
N TRP A 333 -29.54 2.48 1.80
CA TRP A 333 -28.77 1.69 0.85
C TRP A 333 -29.57 1.37 -0.42
N LYS A 334 -28.87 1.31 -1.55
CA LYS A 334 -29.40 0.90 -2.85
C LYS A 334 -28.51 -0.17 -3.46
N LYS A 335 -29.10 -1.13 -4.18
CA LYS A 335 -28.39 -2.06 -5.07
C LYS A 335 -28.85 -1.84 -6.49
N ASN A 336 -27.92 -1.52 -7.39
CA ASN A 336 -28.18 -1.22 -8.80
C ASN A 336 -29.30 -0.17 -8.97
N GLY A 337 -29.29 0.86 -8.12
CA GLY A 337 -30.28 1.94 -8.11
C GLY A 337 -31.63 1.60 -7.47
N VAL A 338 -31.85 0.37 -7.02
CA VAL A 338 -33.07 -0.05 -6.29
C VAL A 338 -32.81 0.05 -4.79
N ILE A 339 -33.69 0.73 -4.06
CA ILE A 339 -33.61 0.86 -2.60
C ILE A 339 -33.69 -0.53 -1.96
N LEU A 340 -32.79 -0.78 -1.01
CA LEU A 340 -32.86 -1.91 -0.10
C LEU A 340 -33.67 -1.45 1.12
N ASP A 341 -34.94 -1.82 1.16
CA ASP A 341 -35.81 -1.47 2.28
C ASP A 341 -35.23 -2.01 3.59
N ASP A 342 -35.39 -1.26 4.68
CA ASP A 342 -34.89 -1.55 6.03
C ASP A 342 -33.36 -1.49 6.24
N GLU A 343 -32.56 -1.28 5.18
CA GLU A 343 -31.11 -1.06 5.28
C GLU A 343 -30.80 0.44 5.51
N VAL A 344 -30.93 0.87 6.76
CA VAL A 344 -30.82 2.28 7.21
C VAL A 344 -29.65 2.51 8.18
N GLY A 345 -28.71 1.56 8.25
CA GLY A 345 -27.52 1.65 9.08
C GLY A 345 -26.30 2.20 8.32
N ALA A 346 -25.31 2.67 9.07
CA ALA A 346 -23.99 3.02 8.52
C ALA A 346 -23.27 1.81 7.90
N ALA A 347 -23.63 0.59 8.28
CA ALA A 347 -23.09 -0.64 7.72
C ALA A 347 -24.21 -1.46 7.05
N LEU A 348 -23.89 -2.04 5.89
CA LEU A 348 -24.70 -3.03 5.18
C LEU A 348 -23.97 -4.37 5.23
N VAL A 349 -24.61 -5.38 5.80
CA VAL A 349 -24.04 -6.74 5.94
C VAL A 349 -24.73 -7.69 4.97
N LEU A 350 -23.99 -8.16 3.97
CA LEU A 350 -24.42 -9.20 3.05
C LEU A 350 -23.87 -10.55 3.53
N ALA A 351 -24.71 -11.34 4.19
CA ALA A 351 -24.32 -12.66 4.69
C ALA A 351 -24.54 -13.75 3.64
N ASN A 352 -23.62 -14.72 3.57
CA ASN A 352 -23.70 -15.86 2.64
C ASN A 352 -23.93 -15.42 1.18
N VAL A 353 -23.07 -14.51 0.70
CA VAL A 353 -23.23 -13.87 -0.61
C VAL A 353 -23.30 -14.89 -1.75
N GLN A 354 -24.11 -14.61 -2.75
CA GLN A 354 -24.30 -15.40 -3.96
C GLN A 354 -23.87 -14.60 -5.19
N LEU A 355 -23.77 -15.26 -6.36
CA LEU A 355 -23.41 -14.57 -7.61
C LEU A 355 -24.30 -13.36 -7.91
N ASP A 356 -25.60 -13.48 -7.62
CA ASP A 356 -26.60 -12.42 -7.80
C ASP A 356 -26.44 -11.25 -6.83
N ASP A 357 -25.56 -11.35 -5.82
CA ASP A 357 -25.18 -10.25 -4.94
C ASP A 357 -24.16 -9.30 -5.56
N SER A 358 -23.61 -9.65 -6.72
CA SER A 358 -22.80 -8.72 -7.51
C SER A 358 -23.62 -7.51 -7.97
N GLY A 359 -23.01 -6.32 -7.90
CA GLY A 359 -23.65 -5.09 -8.31
C GLY A 359 -23.03 -3.84 -7.71
N VAL A 360 -23.57 -2.70 -8.10
CA VAL A 360 -23.22 -1.40 -7.52
C VAL A 360 -24.10 -1.15 -6.32
N TYR A 361 -23.49 -1.00 -5.15
CA TYR A 361 -24.13 -0.61 -3.91
C TYR A 361 -23.90 0.87 -3.68
N THR A 362 -24.98 1.61 -3.42
CA THR A 362 -24.92 3.06 -3.18
C THR A 362 -25.47 3.35 -1.79
N ALA A 363 -24.71 4.06 -0.97
CA ALA A 363 -25.17 4.60 0.30
C ALA A 363 -25.58 6.05 0.08
N ALA A 364 -26.85 6.35 0.23
CA ALA A 364 -27.37 7.71 0.31
C ALA A 364 -27.43 8.12 1.78
N VAL A 365 -26.67 9.13 2.16
CA VAL A 365 -26.50 9.56 3.54
C VAL A 365 -26.97 10.99 3.68
N THR A 366 -27.95 11.23 4.55
CA THR A 366 -28.44 12.58 4.85
C THR A 366 -27.64 13.17 5.98
N VAL A 367 -26.97 14.29 5.71
CA VAL A 367 -25.98 14.89 6.60
C VAL A 367 -26.42 16.33 6.94
N GLU A 368 -26.42 16.64 8.23
CA GLU A 368 -26.46 18.02 8.72
C GLU A 368 -25.04 18.54 8.82
N TYR A 369 -24.71 19.62 8.11
CA TYR A 369 -23.38 20.21 8.11
C TYR A 369 -23.44 21.74 8.06
N GLU A 370 -22.35 22.38 8.46
CA GLU A 370 -22.21 23.83 8.34
C GLU A 370 -21.69 24.17 6.93
N ASP A 371 -22.45 24.96 6.17
CA ASP A 371 -22.04 25.40 4.83
C ASP A 371 -20.93 26.46 4.90
N GLY A 372 -20.35 26.79 3.74
CA GLY A 372 -19.34 27.86 3.62
C GLY A 372 -19.78 29.25 4.09
N ASN A 373 -21.06 29.44 4.44
CA ASN A 373 -21.62 30.68 4.98
C ASN A 373 -21.98 30.59 6.47
N LYS A 374 -21.59 29.51 7.16
CA LYS A 374 -21.89 29.26 8.58
C LYS A 374 -23.36 29.01 8.88
N ALA A 375 -24.12 28.53 7.89
CA ALA A 375 -25.48 28.06 8.08
C ALA A 375 -25.50 26.54 8.22
N LEU A 376 -26.29 26.02 9.16
CA LEU A 376 -26.59 24.59 9.21
C LEU A 376 -27.53 24.24 8.04
N VAL A 377 -27.10 23.31 7.20
CA VAL A 377 -27.82 22.79 6.06
C VAL A 377 -27.96 21.27 6.21
N VAL A 378 -29.08 20.73 5.75
CA VAL A 378 -29.32 19.29 5.67
C VAL A 378 -29.41 18.92 4.20
N ASP A 379 -28.52 18.07 3.72
CA ASP A 379 -28.51 17.59 2.34
C ASP A 379 -28.19 16.08 2.28
N THR A 380 -28.42 15.44 1.14
CA THR A 380 -28.15 14.02 0.93
C THR A 380 -27.02 13.83 -0.05
N PHE A 381 -26.02 13.07 0.37
CA PHE A 381 -24.83 12.75 -0.39
C PHE A 381 -24.82 11.25 -0.70
N GLU A 382 -24.23 10.86 -1.83
CA GLU A 382 -24.19 9.45 -2.25
C GLU A 382 -22.75 9.00 -2.47
N GLY A 383 -22.41 7.84 -1.90
CA GLY A 383 -21.19 7.09 -2.19
C GLY A 383 -21.55 5.77 -2.88
N SER A 384 -20.68 5.25 -3.74
CA SER A 384 -20.92 3.96 -4.43
C SER A 384 -19.74 3.00 -4.33
N PHE A 385 -20.04 1.71 -4.25
CA PHE A 385 -19.08 0.62 -4.16
C PHE A 385 -19.52 -0.55 -5.03
N THR A 386 -18.60 -1.18 -5.77
CA THR A 386 -18.94 -2.34 -6.62
C THR A 386 -18.55 -3.63 -5.92
N VAL A 387 -19.54 -4.49 -5.69
CA VAL A 387 -19.35 -5.86 -5.19
C VAL A 387 -19.33 -6.81 -6.38
N THR A 388 -18.31 -7.67 -6.47
CA THR A 388 -18.21 -8.72 -7.49
C THR A 388 -18.03 -10.08 -6.80
N VAL A 389 -19.08 -10.91 -6.88
CA VAL A 389 -19.10 -12.26 -6.30
C VAL A 389 -18.85 -13.30 -7.40
N LEU A 390 -17.99 -14.27 -7.14
CA LEU A 390 -17.59 -15.29 -8.11
C LEU A 390 -17.65 -16.69 -7.49
N GLU A 391 -17.91 -17.70 -8.33
CA GLU A 391 -17.75 -19.10 -7.96
C GLU A 391 -16.26 -19.43 -7.92
N TYR A 392 -15.69 -19.49 -6.71
CA TYR A 392 -14.38 -20.07 -6.47
C TYR A 392 -14.40 -20.86 -5.17
N THR A 393 -13.88 -22.09 -5.20
CA THR A 393 -13.73 -22.92 -4.01
C THR A 393 -12.46 -22.50 -3.28
N VAL A 394 -12.58 -21.67 -2.25
CA VAL A 394 -11.46 -21.43 -1.32
C VAL A 394 -11.18 -22.75 -0.59
N PRO A 395 -9.96 -23.31 -0.67
CA PRO A 395 -9.55 -24.31 0.30
C PRO A 395 -9.52 -23.62 1.66
N VAL A 396 -10.53 -23.88 2.49
CA VAL A 396 -10.56 -23.40 3.86
C VAL A 396 -9.31 -23.94 4.58
N GLY A 397 -8.34 -23.06 4.82
CA GLY A 397 -7.25 -23.28 5.75
C GLY A 397 -5.84 -23.25 5.16
N SER A 398 -5.22 -22.08 5.22
CA SER A 398 -3.83 -21.90 5.65
C SER A 398 -3.55 -20.39 5.60
N ALA A 399 -3.22 -19.68 6.67
CA ALA A 399 -1.86 -19.52 7.21
C ALA A 399 -0.71 -19.38 6.18
N LEU A 400 -0.89 -19.73 4.91
CA LEU A 400 0.14 -19.75 3.87
C LEU A 400 0.32 -18.36 3.26
N GLY A 401 -0.74 -17.62 2.92
CA GLY A 401 -0.62 -16.28 2.34
C GLY A 401 0.18 -15.28 3.18
N LEU A 402 0.00 -15.30 4.51
CA LEU A 402 0.76 -14.45 5.42
C LEU A 402 2.16 -15.00 5.73
N SER A 403 2.33 -16.33 5.78
CA SER A 403 3.67 -16.95 5.83
C SER A 403 4.46 -16.77 4.52
N ILE A 404 3.75 -16.41 3.45
CA ILE A 404 4.30 -16.01 2.16
C ILE A 404 4.60 -14.51 2.11
N PHE A 405 4.03 -13.68 2.98
CA PHE A 405 4.45 -12.27 3.13
C PHE A 405 5.62 -12.13 4.12
N ALA A 406 5.52 -12.74 5.30
CA ALA A 406 6.68 -13.03 6.15
C ALA A 406 7.74 -13.80 5.37
N GLY A 407 7.29 -14.51 4.35
CA GLY A 407 8.01 -15.17 3.31
C GLY A 407 8.55 -14.35 2.13
N ALA A 408 7.89 -13.33 1.62
CA ALA A 408 8.47 -12.56 0.52
C ALA A 408 9.75 -11.87 1.02
N CYS A 409 9.79 -11.64 2.34
CA CYS A 409 10.97 -11.34 3.12
C CYS A 409 11.75 -12.58 3.63
N ALA A 410 11.13 -13.75 3.96
CA ALA A 410 11.80 -14.95 4.52
C ALA A 410 11.65 -16.32 3.77
N LEU A 411 11.17 -16.36 2.54
CA LEU A 411 10.65 -17.57 1.87
C LEU A 411 11.77 -18.26 1.17
N ALA A 412 12.23 -19.19 1.95
CA ALA A 412 12.12 -20.55 1.50
C ALA A 412 11.72 -21.58 2.58
N GLY A 413 11.20 -21.14 3.72
CA GLY A 413 10.92 -22.07 4.83
C GLY A 413 9.51 -22.66 4.88
N ALA A 414 8.50 -21.93 4.37
CA ALA A 414 7.13 -22.10 4.88
C ALA A 414 6.33 -23.28 4.27
N MET A 415 6.88 -24.07 3.35
CA MET A 415 6.25 -25.33 2.91
C MET A 415 6.34 -26.47 3.98
N GLY A 416 6.76 -26.16 5.21
CA GLY A 416 7.11 -27.15 6.23
C GLY A 416 6.33 -27.12 7.55
N ILE A 417 5.46 -26.14 7.80
CA ILE A 417 4.79 -26.03 9.11
C ILE A 417 3.49 -26.84 9.08
N ARG A 418 3.66 -28.18 9.07
CA ARG A 418 2.62 -29.07 9.60
C ARG A 418 2.47 -28.76 11.09
N ARG A 419 1.23 -28.44 11.49
CA ARG A 419 0.73 -28.50 12.88
C ARG A 419 1.48 -29.57 13.67
N ARG A 420 2.33 -29.16 14.61
CA ARG A 420 2.71 -30.06 15.71
C ARG A 420 1.49 -30.17 16.61
N LYS A 421 1.11 -31.41 16.89
CA LYS A 421 -0.08 -31.84 17.62
C LYS A 421 -0.21 -31.19 18.99
#